data_AF-A0A2M7AC41-F1
#
_entry.id   AF-A0A2M7AC41-F1
#
_cell.length_a   1.000
_cell.length_b   1.000
_cell.length_c   1.000
_cell.angle_alpha   90.00
_cell.angle_beta   90.00
_cell.angle_gamma   90.00
#
_symmetry.space_group_name_H-M   'P 1'
#
loop_
_entity.id
_entity.type
_entity.pdbx_description
1 polymer ?
#
loop_
_entity_poly.entity_id
_entity_poly.type
_entity_poly.pdbx_seq_one_letter_code
_entity_poly.pdbx_strand_id
1 'polypeptide(L)' 'MKRQFISDTEGNPVGILLPLAEFRLVEPFLRRTLGSETESERLLLMEQAATDPLFLTDLRDAMQAFAVSDGEWWDPEQ' A
#
# COMPACT_ATOMS: atom_id res chain seq x y z
N MET A 1 6.28 -5.44 -27.35
CA MET A 1 5.82 -6.23 -26.18
C MET A 1 4.30 -6.12 -26.10
N LYS A 2 3.58 -7.19 -25.73
CA LYS A 2 2.10 -7.19 -25.60
C LYS A 2 1.70 -7.02 -24.12
N ARG A 3 0.46 -6.60 -23.86
CA ARG A 3 -0.11 -6.53 -22.51
C ARG A 3 -0.08 -7.91 -21.84
N GLN A 4 0.21 -7.96 -20.55
CA GLN A 4 0.19 -9.20 -19.76
C GLN A 4 -0.59 -8.98 -18.47
N PHE A 5 -1.41 -9.94 -18.07
CA PHE A 5 -2.11 -9.91 -16.79
C PHE A 5 -1.30 -10.66 -15.74
N ILE A 6 -1.28 -10.12 -14.53
CA ILE A 6 -0.71 -10.75 -13.34
C ILE A 6 -1.88 -11.26 -12.51
N SER A 7 -1.86 -12.53 -12.13
CA SER A 7 -2.85 -13.15 -11.25
C SER A 7 -2.25 -13.50 -9.90
N ASP A 8 -3.09 -13.57 -8.86
CA ASP A 8 -2.74 -14.13 -7.56
C ASP A 8 -2.64 -15.67 -7.58
N THR A 9 -2.40 -16.28 -6.41
CA THR A 9 -2.31 -17.74 -6.24
C THR A 9 -3.62 -18.48 -6.51
N GLU A 10 -4.75 -17.77 -6.50
CA GLU A 10 -6.09 -18.28 -6.80
C GLU A 10 -6.47 -18.07 -8.27
N GLY A 11 -5.63 -17.38 -9.04
CA GLY A 11 -5.85 -17.07 -10.46
C GLY A 11 -6.59 -15.75 -10.70
N ASN A 12 -6.95 -14.99 -9.66
CA ASN A 12 -7.65 -13.71 -9.82
C ASN A 12 -6.69 -12.64 -10.35
N PRO A 13 -7.09 -11.79 -11.32
CA PRO A 13 -6.22 -10.76 -11.86
C PRO A 13 -5.98 -9.65 -10.83
N VAL A 14 -4.72 -9.49 -10.42
CA VAL A 14 -4.26 -8.47 -9.47
C VAL A 14 -3.49 -7.33 -10.13
N GLY A 15 -3.09 -7.48 -11.40
CA GLY A 15 -2.34 -6.45 -12.09
C GLY A 15 -2.25 -6.64 -13.61
N ILE A 16 -1.71 -5.63 -14.28
CA ILE A 16 -1.44 -5.66 -15.71
C ILE A 16 -0.09 -5.00 -16.01
N LEU A 17 0.75 -5.68 -16.79
CA LEU A 17 1.96 -5.12 -17.38
C LEU A 17 1.60 -4.51 -18.73
N LEU A 18 1.84 -3.21 -18.87
CA LEU A 18 1.60 -2.46 -20.09
C LEU A 18 2.94 -2.16 -20.80
N PRO A 19 2.97 -2.20 -22.14
CA PRO A 19 4.06 -1.60 -22.90
C PRO A 19 4.20 -0.12 -22.56
N LEU A 20 5.43 0.41 -22.54
CA LEU A 20 5.71 1.78 -22.10
C LEU A 20 4.87 2.85 -22.82
N ALA A 21 4.65 2.69 -24.12
CA ALA A 21 3.84 3.61 -24.92
C ALA A 21 2.38 3.67 -24.42
N GLU A 22 1.84 2.55 -23.97
CA GLU A 22 0.46 2.46 -23.46
C GLU A 22 0.38 2.91 -22.00
N PHE A 23 1.40 2.61 -21.19
CA PHE A 23 1.49 3.09 -19.82
C PHE A 23 1.46 4.63 -19.76
N ARG A 24 2.19 5.31 -20.64
CA ARG A 24 2.20 6.78 -20.70
C ARG A 24 0.84 7.42 -20.94
N LEU A 25 -0.10 6.69 -21.56
CA LEU A 25 -1.46 7.18 -21.79
C LEU A 25 -2.32 7.13 -20.53
N VAL A 26 -2.08 6.13 -19.67
CA VAL A 26 -2.85 5.91 -18.44
C VAL A 26 -2.18 6.49 -17.19
N GLU A 27 -0.87 6.73 -17.23
CA GLU A 27 -0.07 7.26 -16.12
C GLU A 27 -0.66 8.53 -15.49
N PRO A 28 -1.12 9.56 -16.24
CA PRO A 28 -1.69 10.76 -15.63
C PRO A 28 -2.98 10.48 -14.85
N PHE A 29 -3.80 9.54 -15.35
CA PHE A 29 -5.02 9.11 -14.67
C PHE A 29 -4.71 8.31 -13.43
N LEU A 30 -3.73 7.39 -13.50
CA LEU A 30 -3.27 6.63 -12.34
C LEU A 30 -2.72 7.55 -11.25
N ARG A 31 -1.90 8.55 -11.61
CA ARG A 31 -1.37 9.53 -10.66
C ARG A 31 -2.45 10.41 -10.02
N ARG A 32 -3.52 10.70 -10.75
CA ARG A 32 -4.67 11.46 -10.24
C ARG A 32 -5.56 10.63 -9.31
N THR A 33 -5.84 9.38 -9.69
CA THR A 33 -6.73 8.48 -8.94
C THR A 33 -6.07 7.93 -7.69
N LEU A 34 -4.76 7.65 -7.75
CA LEU A 34 -3.99 7.23 -6.58
C LEU A 34 -3.73 8.36 -5.58
N GLY A 35 -4.24 9.57 -5.86
CA GLY A 35 -4.14 10.68 -4.94
C GLY A 35 -2.68 10.97 -4.61
N SER A 36 -2.09 11.89 -5.37
CA SER A 36 -1.21 12.83 -4.70
C SER A 36 -2.05 13.54 -3.63
N GLU A 37 -2.24 12.91 -2.47
CA GLU A 37 -2.37 13.69 -1.25
C GLU A 37 -1.17 14.62 -1.31
N THR A 38 -1.45 15.90 -1.46
CA THR A 38 -0.39 16.88 -1.32
C THR A 38 0.24 16.63 0.05
N GLU A 39 1.55 16.84 0.16
CA GLU A 39 2.24 16.61 1.43
C GLU A 39 1.51 17.26 2.62
N SER A 40 0.91 18.42 2.40
CA SER A 40 0.05 19.14 3.33
C SER A 40 -1.23 18.39 3.73
N GLU A 41 -1.93 17.75 2.78
CA GLU A 41 -3.12 16.94 3.07
C GLU A 41 -2.76 15.70 3.88
N ARG A 42 -1.64 15.05 3.54
CA ARG A 42 -1.13 13.90 4.30
C ARG A 42 -0.76 14.30 5.72
N LEU A 43 -0.08 15.44 5.90
CA LEU A 43 0.27 15.97 7.22
C LEU A 43 -0.97 16.28 8.05
N LEU A 44 -2.00 16.88 7.45
CA LEU A 44 -3.27 17.15 8.13
C LEU A 44 -3.97 15.87 8.59
N LEU A 45 -3.99 14.83 7.75
CA LEU A 45 -4.56 13.53 8.12
C LEU A 45 -3.76 12.86 9.24
N MET A 46 -2.44 12.96 9.23
CA MET A 46 -1.59 12.47 10.32
C MET A 46 -1.85 13.20 11.64
N GLU A 47 -2.02 14.52 11.61
CA GLU A 47 -2.38 15.31 12.79
C GLU A 47 -3.76 14.91 13.34
N GLN A 48 -4.75 14.72 12.46
CA GLN A 48 -6.08 14.27 12.87
C GLN A 48 -6.05 12.88 13.50
N ALA A 49 -5.36 11.93 12.85
CA ALA A 49 -5.21 10.56 13.34
C ALA A 49 -4.50 10.50 14.70
N ALA A 50 -3.52 11.37 14.96
CA ALA A 50 -2.84 11.45 16.25
C ALA A 50 -3.74 11.91 17.40
N THR A 51 -4.89 12.52 17.08
CA THR A 51 -5.90 12.96 18.06
C THR A 51 -7.12 12.04 18.14
N ASP A 52 -7.24 11.05 17.25
CA ASP A 52 -8.36 10.11 17.20
C ASP A 52 -8.11 8.89 18.12
N PRO A 53 -8.89 8.71 19.21
CA PRO A 53 -8.73 7.59 20.12
C PRO A 53 -8.98 6.21 19.49
N LEU A 54 -9.83 6.12 18.46
CA LEU A 54 -10.09 4.88 17.74
C LEU A 54 -8.86 4.49 16.92
N PHE A 55 -8.32 5.43 16.15
CA PHE A 55 -7.08 5.23 15.39
C PHE A 55 -5.91 4.81 16.29
N LEU A 56 -5.72 5.45 17.44
CA LEU A 56 -4.65 5.08 18.37
C LEU A 56 -4.82 3.69 18.97
N THR A 57 -6.07 3.25 19.15
CA THR A 57 -6.37 1.90 19.64
C THR A 57 -6.04 0.86 18.57
N ASP A 58 -6.52 1.07 17.35
CA ASP A 58 -6.23 0.19 16.22
C ASP A 58 -4.72 0.13 15.91
N LEU A 59 -4.03 1.26 15.99
CA LEU A 59 -2.59 1.35 15.81
C LEU A 59 -1.84 0.53 16.86
N ARG A 60 -2.23 0.63 18.13
CA ARG A 60 -1.62 -0.16 19.22
C ARG A 60 -1.83 -1.64 18.99
N ASP A 61 -3.03 -2.06 18.61
CA ASP A 61 -3.36 -3.46 18.37
C ASP A 61 -2.56 -4.02 17.18
N ALA A 62 -2.43 -3.25 16.10
CA ALA A 62 -1.59 -3.59 14.96
C ALA A 62 -0.10 -3.71 15.32
N MET A 63 0.42 -2.77 16.11
CA MET A 63 1.82 -2.83 16.60
C MET A 63 2.05 -4.01 17.53
N GLN A 64 1.07 -4.36 18.36
CA GLN A 64 1.15 -5.55 19.20
C GLN A 64 1.13 -6.83 18.36
N ALA A 65 0.28 -6.93 17.33
CA ALA A 65 0.28 -8.05 16.40
C ALA A 65 1.60 -8.15 15.63
N PHE A 66 2.15 -7.02 15.18
CA PHE A 66 3.45 -6.99 14.50
C PHE A 66 4.60 -7.44 15.40
N ALA A 67 4.63 -7.00 16.67
CA ALA A 67 5.64 -7.44 17.63
C ALA A 67 5.62 -8.97 17.87
N VAL A 68 4.44 -9.59 17.76
CA VAL A 68 4.30 -11.05 17.84
C VAL A 68 4.85 -11.72 16.57
N SER A 69 4.65 -11.13 15.39
CA SER A 69 5.10 -11.68 14.10
C SER A 69 6.59 -11.42 13.78
N ASP A 70 7.17 -10.32 14.26
CA ASP A 70 8.58 -9.98 14.03
C ASP A 70 9.52 -11.01 14.69
N GLY A 71 9.09 -11.60 15.82
CA GLY A 71 9.78 -12.71 16.46
C GLY A 71 9.80 -14.02 15.66
N GLU A 72 8.88 -14.22 14.72
CA GLU A 72 8.88 -15.38 13.80
C GLU A 72 9.70 -15.13 12.53
N TRP A 73 9.95 -13.86 12.16
CA TRP A 73 10.69 -13.50 10.95
C TRP A 73 12.20 -13.39 11.16
N TRP A 74 12.66 -13.13 12.38
CA TRP A 74 14.09 -13.07 12.70
C TRP A 74 14.59 -14.40 13.28
N ASP A 75 14.91 -15.35 12.40
CA ASP A 75 15.70 -16.54 12.76
C ASP A 75 17.19 -16.24 12.46
N PRO A 76 18.04 -15.97 13.48
CA PRO A 76 19.46 -15.75 13.26
C PRO A 76 20.25 -17.06 12.99
N GLU A 77 19.61 -18.24 12.99
CA GLU A 77 20.26 -19.54 12.83
C GLU A 77 19.92 -20.32 11.53
N GLN A 78 19.47 -19.65 10.45
CA GLN A 78 19.52 -20.25 9.09
C GLN A 78 20.86 -20.07 8.39
#